data_AF-A0A3Q0JI90-F1
#
_entry.id   AF-A0A3Q0JI90-F1
#
_cell.length_a   1.000
_cell.length_b   1.000
_cell.length_c   1.000
_cell.angle_alpha   90.00
_cell.angle_beta   90.00
_cell.angle_gamma   90.00
#
_symmetry.space_group_name_H-M   'P 1'
#
loop_
_entity.id
_entity.type
_entity.pdbx_description
1 polymer ?
#
loop_
_entity_poly.entity_id
_entity_poly.type
_entity_poly.pdbx_seq_one_letter_code
_entity_poly.pdbx_strand_id
1 'polypeptide(L)'
;MALGRLFVLILLRVLFVHGEIYLYNNTTILFMFDDYLSEDGPGIPFQGFEGFLRAASPADGCTEMVPADRDSLFVIIKRYGCTFEQKVRNAQAANFSAVIVHNVDSNALIHMPYTNKTGILIPAVFVSEETGELLLANAQVEGTYVWLDETFHVNKDVFLAFCMFVLVAFFCMLSSMLFRYVRNRRRRRRYL
;
A
#
# COMPACT_ATOMS: atom_id res chain seq x y z
N MET A 1 5.28 -31.09 -22.44
CA MET A 1 4.33 -30.02 -22.83
C MET A 1 3.37 -29.57 -21.71
N ALA A 2 3.16 -30.33 -20.63
CA ALA A 2 2.27 -29.92 -19.53
C ALA A 2 2.82 -28.79 -18.64
N LEU A 3 4.14 -28.75 -18.41
CA LEU A 3 4.80 -27.74 -17.57
C LEU A 3 4.73 -26.31 -18.14
N GLY A 4 4.81 -26.16 -19.47
CA GLY A 4 4.75 -24.84 -20.12
C GLY A 4 3.37 -24.18 -20.05
N ARG A 5 2.29 -24.98 -20.01
CA ARG A 5 0.91 -24.46 -19.88
C ARG A 5 0.58 -24.01 -18.46
N LEU A 6 1.16 -24.67 -17.45
CA LEU A 6 1.00 -24.27 -16.04
C LEU A 6 1.68 -22.91 -15.77
N PHE A 7 2.85 -22.68 -16.38
CA PHE A 7 3.63 -21.45 -16.23
C PHE A 7 2.92 -20.22 -16.82
N VAL A 8 2.23 -20.39 -17.96
CA VAL A 8 1.45 -19.32 -18.62
C VAL A 8 0.19 -18.94 -17.84
N LEU A 9 -0.46 -19.91 -17.18
CA LEU A 9 -1.66 -19.65 -16.35
C LEU A 9 -1.33 -18.95 -15.02
N ILE A 10 -0.11 -19.13 -14.50
CA ILE A 10 0.39 -18.44 -13.30
C ILE A 10 0.76 -16.98 -13.62
N LEU A 11 1.31 -16.71 -14.81
CA LEU A 11 1.61 -15.35 -15.29
C LEU A 11 0.37 -14.49 -15.53
N LEU A 12 -0.78 -15.09 -15.82
CA LEU A 12 -2.05 -14.40 -16.14
C LEU A 12 -2.83 -13.92 -14.90
N ARG A 13 -2.34 -14.14 -13.68
CA ARG A 13 -3.06 -13.84 -12.43
C ARG A 13 -2.56 -12.63 -11.64
N VAL A 14 -1.56 -11.90 -12.12
CA VAL A 14 -0.89 -10.87 -11.30
C VAL A 14 -1.04 -9.49 -11.94
N LEU A 15 -2.18 -8.87 -11.67
CA LEU A 15 -2.43 -7.45 -11.87
C LEU A 15 -3.28 -6.95 -10.71
N PHE A 16 -2.66 -6.66 -9.58
CA PHE A 16 -3.26 -5.82 -8.54
C PHE A 16 -2.17 -4.97 -7.90
N VAL A 17 -2.41 -3.65 -7.90
CA VAL A 17 -1.62 -2.62 -7.21
C VAL A 17 -2.36 -2.33 -5.90
N HIS A 18 -1.68 -2.27 -4.76
CA HIS A 18 -2.32 -2.04 -3.45
C HIS A 18 -1.41 -1.23 -2.55
N GLY A 19 -1.76 0.01 -2.19
CA GLY A 19 -1.13 0.70 -1.05
C GLY A 19 -1.37 -0.06 0.25
N GLU A 20 -0.55 0.18 1.29
CA GLU A 20 -0.85 -0.34 2.64
C GLU A 20 -0.86 0.79 3.71
N ILE A 21 -1.91 0.86 4.56
CA ILE A 21 -2.04 1.77 5.72
C ILE A 21 -1.81 1.02 7.03
N TYR A 22 -1.09 1.64 7.97
CA TYR A 22 -0.83 1.08 9.30
C TYR A 22 -1.45 1.93 10.42
N LEU A 23 -2.18 1.28 11.34
CA LEU A 23 -2.66 1.90 12.58
C LEU A 23 -1.69 1.58 13.73
N TYR A 24 -1.23 2.59 14.47
CA TYR A 24 -0.37 2.43 15.63
C TYR A 24 -1.03 2.91 16.92
N ASN A 25 -0.75 2.23 18.02
CA ASN A 25 -0.95 2.73 19.38
C ASN A 25 0.33 2.50 20.18
N ASN A 26 0.90 3.59 20.70
CA ASN A 26 2.04 3.58 21.62
C ASN A 26 3.21 2.69 21.15
N THR A 27 3.56 2.76 19.85
CA THR A 27 4.64 2.03 19.12
C THR A 27 4.37 0.58 18.67
N THR A 28 3.18 0.05 18.90
CA THR A 28 2.75 -1.25 18.32
C THR A 28 1.86 -1.05 17.09
N ILE A 29 2.18 -1.78 16.00
CA ILE A 29 1.29 -1.92 14.83
C ILE A 29 0.05 -2.68 15.30
N LEU A 30 -1.10 -2.02 15.29
CA LEU A 30 -2.38 -2.63 15.62
C LEU A 30 -2.98 -3.33 14.41
N PHE A 31 -2.96 -2.68 13.24
CA PHE A 31 -3.60 -3.18 12.03
C PHE A 31 -2.89 -2.71 10.76
N MET A 32 -3.01 -3.51 9.71
CA MET A 32 -2.48 -3.28 8.37
C MET A 32 -3.62 -3.44 7.38
N PHE A 33 -3.77 -2.48 6.47
CA PHE A 33 -4.92 -2.40 5.58
C PHE A 33 -4.50 -2.14 4.14
N ASP A 34 -5.26 -2.68 3.20
CA ASP A 34 -5.12 -2.34 1.79
C ASP A 34 -5.71 -0.94 1.51
N ASP A 35 -5.00 -0.15 0.72
CA ASP A 35 -5.46 1.15 0.23
C ASP A 35 -5.14 1.38 -1.26
N TYR A 36 -5.75 2.43 -1.80
CA TYR A 36 -5.41 2.98 -3.11
C TYR A 36 -5.04 4.44 -2.97
N LEU A 37 -3.77 4.75 -3.25
CA LEU A 37 -3.32 6.13 -3.38
C LEU A 37 -4.02 6.80 -4.57
N SER A 38 -4.32 8.09 -4.43
CA SER A 38 -4.74 8.90 -5.57
C SER A 38 -3.59 9.02 -6.58
N GLU A 39 -3.73 8.39 -7.75
CA GLU A 39 -2.81 8.55 -8.89
C GLU A 39 -2.73 10.00 -9.40
N ASP A 40 -3.71 10.82 -9.02
CA ASP A 40 -3.86 12.19 -9.48
C ASP A 40 -3.40 13.23 -8.46
N GLY A 41 -3.06 12.82 -7.23
CA GLY A 41 -2.52 13.67 -6.19
C GLY A 41 -1.00 13.64 -6.08
N PRO A 42 -0.41 14.43 -5.17
CA PRO A 42 0.97 14.24 -4.78
C PRO A 42 1.13 12.87 -4.10
N GLY A 43 2.26 12.21 -4.40
CA GLY A 43 2.63 10.95 -3.78
C GLY A 43 2.89 11.07 -2.28
N ILE A 44 3.00 9.92 -1.61
CA ILE A 44 3.43 9.86 -0.21
C ILE A 44 4.96 9.97 -0.20
N PRO A 45 5.57 10.74 0.72
CA PRO A 45 7.02 10.74 0.86
C PRO A 45 7.56 9.32 1.03
N PHE A 46 8.68 9.00 0.35
CA PHE A 46 9.31 7.68 0.38
C PHE A 46 9.62 7.14 1.79
N GLN A 47 9.81 8.03 2.75
CA GLN A 47 10.11 7.65 4.13
C GLN A 47 8.86 7.26 4.92
N GLY A 48 7.67 7.38 4.32
CA GLY A 48 6.40 7.46 5.01
C GLY A 48 6.28 8.71 5.88
N PHE A 49 5.09 8.96 6.40
CA PHE A 49 4.87 9.96 7.42
C PHE A 49 3.70 9.57 8.32
N GLU A 50 3.83 9.94 9.60
CA GLU A 50 2.80 9.72 10.60
C GLU A 50 1.92 10.94 10.80
N GLY A 51 0.67 10.68 11.17
CA GLY A 51 -0.24 11.71 11.59
C GLY A 51 -1.32 11.18 12.50
N PHE A 52 -1.84 12.07 13.33
CA PHE A 52 -3.02 11.76 14.13
C PHE A 52 -4.25 11.70 13.23
N LEU A 53 -5.18 10.81 13.56
CA LEU A 53 -6.40 10.67 12.79
C LEU A 53 -7.55 11.47 13.40
N ARG A 54 -8.35 12.14 12.56
CA ARG A 54 -9.60 12.79 12.96
C ARG A 54 -10.71 12.50 11.96
N ALA A 55 -11.91 12.27 12.47
CA ALA A 55 -13.11 12.18 11.65
C ALA A 55 -13.49 13.54 11.06
N ALA A 56 -13.85 13.58 9.78
CA ALA A 56 -14.30 14.80 9.12
C ALA A 56 -15.60 15.34 9.74
N SER A 57 -15.70 16.67 9.81
CA SER A 57 -16.93 17.38 10.18
C SER A 57 -17.13 18.54 9.18
N PRO A 58 -18.11 18.45 8.26
CA PRO A 58 -19.06 17.35 8.10
C PRO A 58 -18.41 16.04 7.60
N ALA A 59 -19.05 14.90 7.88
CA ALA A 59 -18.49 13.57 7.58
C ALA A 59 -18.23 13.33 6.07
N ASP A 60 -19.00 13.97 5.19
CA ASP A 60 -18.80 13.91 3.74
C ASP A 60 -17.70 14.84 3.23
N GLY A 61 -17.23 15.79 4.03
CA GLY A 61 -16.20 16.72 3.62
C GLY A 61 -16.57 17.61 2.44
N CYS A 62 -17.86 17.77 2.14
CA CYS A 62 -18.31 18.48 0.93
C CYS A 62 -18.42 19.99 1.11
N THR A 63 -18.51 20.46 2.35
CA THR A 63 -18.44 21.88 2.71
C THR A 63 -17.17 22.18 3.49
N GLU A 64 -17.03 23.44 3.90
CA GLU A 64 -15.96 23.88 4.80
C GLU A 64 -15.90 22.97 6.04
N MET A 65 -14.70 22.51 6.35
CA MET A 65 -14.44 21.60 7.47
C MET A 65 -13.91 22.37 8.66
N VAL A 66 -14.06 21.78 9.85
CA VAL A 66 -13.36 22.26 11.04
C VAL A 66 -11.84 22.17 10.80
N PRO A 67 -11.09 23.28 10.93
CA PRO A 67 -9.64 23.28 10.72
C PRO A 67 -8.88 22.32 11.63
N ALA A 68 -7.74 21.85 11.15
CA ALA A 68 -6.76 21.15 11.96
C ALA A 68 -6.28 22.05 13.10
N ASP A 69 -6.21 21.50 14.30
CA ASP A 69 -5.80 22.17 15.55
C ASP A 69 -4.34 21.87 15.92
N ARG A 70 -3.67 21.02 15.14
CA ARG A 70 -2.27 20.62 15.29
C ARG A 70 -1.70 20.21 13.94
N ASP A 71 -0.38 20.25 13.85
CA ASP A 71 0.36 19.74 12.70
C ASP A 71 0.23 18.20 12.61
N SER A 72 0.47 17.66 11.41
CA SER A 72 0.41 16.22 11.13
C SER A 72 -0.94 15.60 11.51
N LEU A 73 -2.04 16.29 11.17
CA LEU A 73 -3.39 15.78 11.35
C LEU A 73 -3.93 15.27 10.02
N PHE A 74 -4.36 14.02 10.00
CA PHE A 74 -5.01 13.37 8.87
C PHE A 74 -6.52 13.35 9.09
N VAL A 75 -7.27 13.52 8.02
CA VAL A 75 -8.73 13.46 8.07
C VAL A 75 -9.25 12.21 7.39
N ILE A 76 -10.17 11.51 8.06
CA ILE A 76 -10.96 10.43 7.46
C ILE A 76 -12.34 10.95 7.03
N ILE A 77 -12.67 10.79 5.75
CA ILE A 77 -13.87 11.33 5.09
C ILE A 77 -14.67 10.18 4.47
N LYS A 78 -16.00 10.18 4.60
CA LYS A 78 -16.84 9.17 3.94
C LYS A 78 -16.92 9.38 2.43
N ARG A 79 -17.02 8.28 1.68
CA ARG A 79 -17.37 8.29 0.26
C ARG A 79 -18.78 8.86 0.02
N TYR A 80 -19.00 9.42 -1.17
CA TYR A 80 -20.24 10.06 -1.66
C TYR A 80 -20.47 11.51 -1.18
N GLY A 81 -21.52 12.16 -1.68
CA GLY A 81 -21.87 13.57 -1.44
C GLY A 81 -21.29 14.54 -2.48
N CYS A 82 -19.99 14.40 -2.78
CA CYS A 82 -19.26 15.24 -3.73
C CYS A 82 -18.04 14.47 -4.30
N THR A 83 -17.31 15.10 -5.23
CA THR A 83 -16.13 14.48 -5.88
C THR A 83 -14.95 14.31 -4.91
N PHE A 84 -14.05 13.37 -5.22
CA PHE A 84 -12.82 13.15 -4.43
C PHE A 84 -11.95 14.41 -4.39
N GLU A 85 -11.79 15.07 -5.54
CA GLU A 85 -11.08 16.35 -5.62
C GLU A 85 -11.65 17.39 -4.64
N GLN A 86 -12.97 17.55 -4.58
CA GLN A 86 -13.59 18.54 -3.69
C GLN A 86 -13.28 18.23 -2.23
N LYS A 87 -13.36 16.96 -1.83
CA LYS A 87 -13.03 16.52 -0.46
C LYS A 87 -11.59 16.87 -0.11
N VAL A 88 -10.65 16.59 -1.01
CA VAL A 88 -9.22 16.85 -0.80
C VAL A 88 -8.93 18.35 -0.73
N ARG A 89 -9.57 19.15 -1.59
CA ARG A 89 -9.43 20.62 -1.54
C ARG A 89 -9.99 21.22 -0.24
N ASN A 90 -11.15 20.75 0.22
CA ASN A 90 -11.73 21.21 1.48
C ASN A 90 -10.85 20.82 2.68
N ALA A 91 -10.30 19.60 2.69
CA ALA A 91 -9.36 19.16 3.71
C ALA A 91 -8.07 19.99 3.70
N GLN A 92 -7.53 20.29 2.51
CA GLN A 92 -6.36 21.14 2.37
C GLN A 92 -6.63 22.57 2.85
N ALA A 93 -7.79 23.14 2.53
CA ALA A 93 -8.20 24.45 3.01
C ALA A 93 -8.35 24.50 4.54
N ALA A 94 -8.67 23.35 5.15
CA ALA A 94 -8.75 23.16 6.60
C ALA A 94 -7.39 22.77 7.24
N ASN A 95 -6.27 22.88 6.52
CA ASN A 95 -4.91 22.59 7.00
C ASN A 95 -4.65 21.13 7.42
N PHE A 96 -5.39 20.15 6.89
CA PHE A 96 -5.02 18.74 7.09
C PHE A 96 -3.78 18.37 6.25
N SER A 97 -2.96 17.45 6.75
CA SER A 97 -1.72 17.01 6.09
C SER A 97 -1.93 15.84 5.12
N ALA A 98 -3.00 15.07 5.30
CA ALA A 98 -3.37 13.96 4.41
C ALA A 98 -4.87 13.65 4.51
N VAL A 99 -5.39 12.99 3.49
CA VAL A 99 -6.80 12.58 3.41
C VAL A 99 -6.93 11.08 3.28
N ILE A 100 -7.80 10.47 4.08
CA ILE A 100 -8.20 9.08 3.98
C ILE A 100 -9.69 9.06 3.62
N VAL A 101 -10.03 8.59 2.43
CA VAL A 101 -11.43 8.42 2.02
C VAL A 101 -11.82 6.98 2.23
N HIS A 102 -12.81 6.73 3.09
CA HIS A 102 -13.31 5.37 3.28
C HIS A 102 -14.56 5.11 2.44
N ASN A 103 -14.67 3.88 1.96
CA ASN A 103 -15.85 3.42 1.25
C ASN A 103 -17.08 3.33 2.18
N VAL A 104 -18.26 3.24 1.58
CA VAL A 104 -19.56 3.10 2.26
C VAL A 104 -20.37 2.04 1.50
N ASP A 105 -20.98 1.12 2.24
CA ASP A 105 -21.74 -0.04 1.78
C ASP A 105 -20.92 -1.01 0.87
N SER A 106 -19.59 -1.02 1.00
CA SER A 106 -18.70 -1.81 0.15
C SER A 106 -17.25 -1.84 0.64
N ASN A 107 -16.60 -3.00 0.56
CA ASN A 107 -15.17 -3.14 0.81
C ASN A 107 -14.31 -3.06 -0.46
N ALA A 108 -14.91 -2.83 -1.63
CA ALA A 108 -14.14 -2.70 -2.86
C ALA A 108 -13.31 -1.42 -2.84
N LEU A 109 -12.02 -1.54 -3.14
CA LEU A 109 -11.17 -0.36 -3.34
C LEU A 109 -11.45 0.23 -4.72
N ILE A 110 -11.40 1.55 -4.82
CA ILE A 110 -11.60 2.28 -6.07
C ILE A 110 -10.55 3.36 -6.24
N HIS A 111 -10.24 3.68 -7.50
CA HIS A 111 -9.42 4.81 -7.83
C HIS A 111 -10.15 6.13 -7.54
N MET A 112 -9.39 7.14 -7.12
CA MET A 112 -9.88 8.50 -6.84
C MET A 112 -9.44 9.48 -7.93
N PRO A 113 -10.14 9.54 -9.08
CA PRO A 113 -9.77 10.46 -10.14
C PRO A 113 -10.04 11.91 -9.74
N TYR A 114 -9.14 12.80 -10.13
CA TYR A 114 -9.32 14.25 -10.00
C TYR A 114 -9.66 14.88 -11.33
N THR A 115 -10.59 15.84 -11.33
CA THR A 115 -10.93 16.59 -12.54
C THR A 115 -9.84 17.61 -12.85
N ASN A 116 -9.31 18.26 -11.80
CA ASN A 116 -8.20 19.20 -11.88
C ASN A 116 -7.20 18.96 -10.74
N LYS A 117 -5.98 18.56 -11.11
CA LYS A 117 -4.89 18.29 -10.17
C LYS A 117 -4.20 19.57 -9.65
N THR A 118 -4.36 20.69 -10.35
CA THR A 118 -3.62 21.92 -10.05
C THR A 118 -3.96 22.45 -8.66
N GLY A 119 -2.93 22.66 -7.84
CA GLY A 119 -3.07 23.18 -6.48
C GLY A 119 -3.50 22.16 -5.43
N ILE A 120 -3.49 20.86 -5.73
CA ILE A 120 -3.59 19.79 -4.73
C ILE A 120 -2.18 19.45 -4.25
N LEU A 121 -1.95 19.59 -2.94
CA LEU A 121 -0.64 19.52 -2.29
C LEU A 121 -0.56 18.46 -1.20
N ILE A 122 -1.69 17.93 -0.75
CA ILE A 122 -1.75 16.86 0.25
C ILE A 122 -2.11 15.53 -0.40
N PRO A 123 -1.48 14.42 0.03
CA PRO A 123 -1.79 13.09 -0.48
C PRO A 123 -3.17 12.65 -0.01
N ALA A 124 -3.79 11.77 -0.80
CA ALA A 124 -5.07 11.17 -0.47
C ALA A 124 -5.05 9.68 -0.78
N VAL A 125 -5.55 8.87 0.15
CA VAL A 125 -5.67 7.41 0.03
C VAL A 125 -7.13 6.97 0.18
N PHE A 126 -7.49 5.89 -0.49
CA PHE A 126 -8.81 5.30 -0.45
C PHE A 126 -8.77 3.95 0.28
N VAL A 127 -9.68 3.72 1.22
CA VAL A 127 -9.77 2.48 1.99
C VAL A 127 -11.14 1.83 1.92
N SER A 128 -11.18 0.54 2.27
CA SER A 128 -12.42 -0.21 2.42
C SER A 128 -13.32 0.37 3.52
N GLU A 129 -14.60 0.00 3.51
CA GLU A 129 -15.53 0.40 4.57
C GLU A 129 -15.09 -0.16 5.93
N GLU A 130 -14.74 -1.45 5.99
CA GLU A 130 -14.25 -2.11 7.20
C GLU A 130 -13.02 -1.40 7.80
N THR A 131 -12.04 -1.07 6.96
CA THR A 131 -10.87 -0.28 7.38
C THR A 131 -11.28 1.09 7.90
N GLY A 132 -12.22 1.76 7.21
CA GLY A 132 -12.72 3.07 7.60
C GLY A 132 -13.39 3.07 8.96
N GLU A 133 -14.24 2.08 9.24
CA GLU A 133 -14.91 1.91 10.54
C GLU A 133 -13.90 1.67 11.67
N LEU A 134 -12.89 0.82 11.43
CA LEU A 134 -11.81 0.59 12.39
C LEU A 134 -11.01 1.86 12.67
N LEU A 135 -10.67 2.61 11.62
CA LEU A 135 -9.97 3.89 11.74
C LEU A 135 -10.81 4.90 12.53
N LEU A 136 -12.10 5.03 12.23
CA LEU A 136 -13.01 5.92 12.94
C LEU A 136 -13.17 5.54 14.41
N ALA A 137 -13.29 4.25 14.73
CA ALA A 137 -13.41 3.76 16.10
C ALA A 137 -12.17 4.09 16.94
N ASN A 138 -10.99 4.13 16.32
CA ASN A 138 -9.73 4.43 17.00
C ASN A 138 -9.29 5.90 16.90
N ALA A 139 -9.93 6.73 16.07
CA ALA A 139 -9.58 8.14 15.88
C ALA A 139 -9.72 9.00 17.15
N GLN A 140 -10.56 8.57 18.11
CA GLN A 140 -10.76 9.28 19.38
C GLN A 140 -9.86 8.79 20.51
N VAL A 141 -9.09 7.72 20.28
CA VAL A 141 -8.21 7.14 21.30
C VAL A 141 -6.91 7.93 21.32
N GLU A 142 -6.63 8.59 22.46
CA GLU A 142 -5.36 9.31 22.66
C GLU A 142 -4.14 8.39 22.42
N GLY A 143 -3.17 8.89 21.66
CA GLY A 143 -1.96 8.15 21.31
C GLY A 143 -2.09 7.25 20.07
N THR A 144 -3.26 7.24 19.40
CA THR A 144 -3.41 6.58 18.10
C THR A 144 -2.94 7.48 16.97
N TYR A 145 -2.04 6.98 16.14
CA TYR A 145 -1.57 7.64 14.93
C TYR A 145 -1.58 6.65 13.77
N VAL A 146 -1.70 7.20 12.56
CA VAL A 146 -1.69 6.45 11.31
C VAL A 146 -0.37 6.72 10.63
N TRP A 147 0.29 5.66 10.19
CA TRP A 147 1.47 5.75 9.34
C TRP A 147 1.05 5.50 7.90
N LEU A 148 1.23 6.52 7.06
CA LEU A 148 1.07 6.42 5.62
C LEU A 148 2.45 6.23 5.02
N ASP A 149 2.68 5.09 4.38
CA ASP A 149 3.92 4.81 3.67
C ASP A 149 3.65 4.60 2.19
N GLU A 150 4.54 5.12 1.36
CA GLU A 150 4.64 4.69 -0.02
C GLU A 150 5.36 3.35 0.02
N THR A 151 4.61 2.28 0.35
CA THR A 151 5.18 0.94 0.46
C THR A 151 6.00 0.67 -0.78
N PHE A 152 7.29 0.33 -0.58
CA PHE A 152 8.24 0.06 -1.67
C PHE A 152 7.63 -1.02 -2.57
N HIS A 153 6.93 -0.59 -3.61
CA HIS A 153 6.23 -1.42 -4.57
C HIS A 153 7.24 -1.95 -5.57
N VAL A 154 8.31 -2.60 -5.08
CA VAL A 154 8.87 -3.67 -5.89
C VAL A 154 7.77 -4.70 -5.91
N ASN A 155 6.99 -4.70 -6.99
CA ASN A 155 5.86 -5.58 -7.21
C ASN A 155 6.23 -6.94 -6.61
N LYS A 156 5.64 -7.27 -5.44
CA LYS A 156 6.17 -8.33 -4.56
C LYS A 156 6.30 -9.62 -5.35
N ASP A 157 5.39 -9.80 -6.30
CA ASP A 157 5.37 -10.88 -7.28
C ASP A 157 6.53 -10.85 -8.28
N VAL A 158 6.92 -9.67 -8.80
CA VAL A 158 8.10 -9.51 -9.66
C VAL A 158 9.40 -9.74 -8.89
N PHE A 159 9.49 -9.26 -7.66
CA PHE A 159 10.63 -9.50 -6.78
C PHE A 159 10.75 -11.00 -6.43
N LEU A 160 9.64 -11.63 -6.06
CA LEU A 160 9.56 -13.07 -5.80
C LEU A 160 9.92 -13.87 -7.05
N ALA A 161 9.46 -13.45 -8.23
CA ALA A 161 9.83 -14.09 -9.49
C ALA A 161 11.35 -13.98 -9.74
N PHE A 162 11.94 -12.80 -9.55
CA PHE A 162 13.39 -12.60 -9.67
C PHE A 162 14.18 -13.50 -8.70
N CYS A 163 13.78 -13.55 -7.42
CA CYS A 163 14.38 -14.42 -6.42
C CYS A 163 14.29 -15.90 -6.82
N MET A 164 13.15 -16.35 -7.36
CA MET A 164 12.98 -17.71 -7.85
C MET A 164 13.95 -18.05 -8.99
N PHE A 165 14.15 -17.15 -9.96
CA PHE A 165 15.11 -17.36 -11.04
C PHE A 165 16.55 -17.48 -10.52
N VAL A 166 16.94 -16.61 -9.58
CA VAL A 166 18.27 -16.64 -8.97
C VAL A 166 18.51 -17.94 -8.20
N LEU A 167 17.52 -18.40 -7.43
CA LEU A 167 17.60 -19.65 -6.67
C LEU A 167 17.74 -20.86 -7.60
N VAL A 168 16.96 -20.94 -8.67
CA VAL A 168 17.06 -22.04 -9.65
C VAL A 168 18.45 -22.07 -10.28
N ALA A 169 18.98 -20.92 -10.72
CA ALA A 169 20.32 -20.84 -11.30
C ALA A 169 21.40 -21.29 -10.31
N PHE A 170 21.28 -20.89 -9.04
CA PHE A 170 22.17 -21.30 -7.96
C PHE A 170 22.16 -22.83 -7.75
N PHE A 171 20.98 -23.46 -7.70
CA PHE A 171 20.88 -24.91 -7.57
C PHE A 171 21.41 -25.66 -8.81
N CYS A 172 21.21 -25.14 -10.02
CA CYS A 172 21.81 -25.70 -11.22
C CYS A 172 23.35 -25.66 -11.16
N MET A 173 23.95 -24.54 -10.75
CA MET A 173 25.39 -24.42 -10.58
C MET A 173 25.92 -25.39 -9.52
N LEU A 174 25.29 -25.46 -8.35
CA LEU A 174 25.66 -26.39 -7.28
C LEU A 174 25.58 -27.85 -7.74
N SER A 175 24.51 -28.23 -8.44
CA SER A 175 24.35 -29.59 -8.97
C SER A 175 25.45 -29.93 -9.99
N SER A 176 25.82 -28.98 -10.86
CA SER A 176 26.90 -29.15 -11.83
C SER A 176 28.27 -29.28 -11.15
N MET A 177 28.49 -28.53 -10.07
CA MET A 177 29.71 -28.57 -9.28
C MET A 177 29.80 -29.90 -8.53
N LEU A 178 28.71 -30.36 -7.91
CA LEU A 178 28.64 -31.64 -7.22
C LEU A 178 28.83 -32.80 -8.21
N PHE A 179 28.21 -32.73 -9.39
CA PHE A 179 28.41 -33.70 -10.45
C PHE A 179 29.87 -33.73 -10.93
N ARG A 180 30.48 -32.57 -11.18
CA ARG A 180 31.89 -32.45 -11.55
C ARG A 180 32.80 -32.97 -10.45
N TYR A 181 32.50 -32.67 -9.19
CA TYR A 181 33.24 -33.14 -8.02
C TYR A 181 33.19 -34.67 -7.92
N VAL A 182 32.00 -35.27 -7.99
CA VAL A 182 31.81 -36.73 -7.97
C VAL A 182 32.51 -37.37 -9.17
N ARG A 183 32.36 -36.81 -10.38
CA ARG A 183 33.02 -37.31 -11.59
C ARG A 183 34.54 -37.25 -11.47
N ASN A 184 35.10 -36.16 -10.95
CA ASN A 184 36.53 -35.99 -10.75
C ASN A 184 37.07 -36.94 -9.68
N ARG A 185 36.34 -37.11 -8.57
CA ARG A 185 36.68 -38.07 -7.52
C ARG A 185 36.64 -39.52 -8.04
N ARG A 186 35.64 -39.88 -8.86
CA ARG A 186 35.58 -41.18 -9.56
C ARG A 186 36.74 -41.38 -10.53
N ARG A 187 37.17 -40.34 -11.26
CA ARG A 187 38.35 -40.41 -12.14
C ARG A 187 39.64 -40.64 -11.35
N ARG A 188 39.88 -39.91 -10.26
CA ARG A 188 41.06 -40.08 -9.40
C ARG A 188 41.17 -41.48 -8.81
N ARG A 189 40.05 -42.13 -8.48
CA ARG A 189 40.02 -43.52 -8.00
C ARG A 189 40.34 -44.58 -9.06
N ARG A 190 40.46 -44.24 -10.35
CA ARG A 190 40.88 -45.20 -11.40
C ARG A 190 42.39 -45.21 -11.67
N TYR A 191 43.13 -44.29 -11.04
CA TYR A 191 44.59 -44.15 -11.19
C TYR A 191 45.36 -44.53 -9.91
N LEU A 192 44.64 -45.05 -8.91
CA LEU A 192 45.15 -45.75 -7.73
C LEU A 192 44.68 -47.21 -7.86
#